data_AF-A0A8X6JY15-F1
#
_entry.id   AF-A0A8X6JY15-F1
#
_cell.length_a   1.000
_cell.length_b   1.000
_cell.length_c   1.000
_cell.angle_alpha   90.00
_cell.angle_beta   90.00
_cell.angle_gamma   90.00
#
_symmetry.space_group_name_H-M   'P 1'
#
loop_
_entity.id
_entity.type
_entity.pdbx_description
1 polymer ?
#
loop_
_entity_poly.entity_id
_entity_poly.type
_entity_poly.pdbx_seq_one_letter_code
_entity_poly.pdbx_strand_id
1 'polypeptide(L)'
;MELYLFHLFQLFYEALKGLHKYDPMEIGSAFGGNLQDGVLRGLSTLRNDSAIDVYCDDEKVIVNTLLGLNDAIVSYNWKQSFLFTFAGKIWTKAEQVQFDLEVTLDMADGIKLDVTNTLLTKFEGITFGFSGLGPLYPLIKILEI
;
A
#
# COMPACT_ATOMS: atom_id res chain seq x y z
N MET A 1 -3.96 3.89 -33.48
CA MET A 1 -3.02 3.55 -32.39
C MET A 1 -3.01 4.64 -31.31
N GLU A 2 -2.79 5.91 -31.66
CA GLU A 2 -2.81 7.04 -30.70
C GLU A 2 -4.11 7.18 -29.91
N LEU A 3 -5.28 6.97 -30.53
CA LEU A 3 -6.57 7.06 -29.84
C LEU A 3 -6.73 6.01 -28.72
N TYR A 4 -6.19 4.81 -28.91
CA TYR A 4 -6.28 3.72 -27.94
C TYR A 4 -5.36 3.96 -26.74
N LEU A 5 -4.17 4.50 -26.96
CA LEU A 5 -3.25 4.89 -25.89
C LEU A 5 -3.85 5.98 -25.00
N PHE A 6 -4.48 7.00 -25.62
CA PHE A 6 -5.12 8.09 -24.87
C PHE A 6 -6.23 7.58 -23.94
N HIS A 7 -7.07 6.66 -24.42
CA HIS A 7 -8.13 6.05 -23.60
C HIS A 7 -7.56 5.19 -22.48
N LEU A 8 -6.47 4.47 -22.71
CA LEU A 8 -5.80 3.67 -21.69
C LEU A 8 -5.27 4.54 -20.54
N PHE A 9 -4.62 5.66 -20.85
CA PHE A 9 -4.14 6.60 -19.84
C PHE A 9 -5.30 7.20 -19.03
N GLN A 10 -6.38 7.60 -19.69
CA GLN A 10 -7.54 8.15 -19.01
C GLN A 10 -8.19 7.12 -18.07
N LEU A 11 -8.34 5.87 -18.51
CA LEU A 11 -8.85 4.78 -17.69
C LEU A 11 -7.95 4.51 -16.47
N PHE A 12 -6.62 4.54 -16.65
CA PHE A 12 -5.67 4.39 -15.56
C PHE A 12 -5.83 5.49 -14.51
N TYR A 13 -5.90 6.76 -14.92
CA TYR A 13 -6.08 7.87 -13.99
C TYR A 13 -7.44 7.83 -13.27
N GLU A 14 -8.52 7.45 -13.97
CA GLU A 14 -9.83 7.25 -13.33
C GLU A 14 -9.83 6.07 -12.37
N ALA A 15 -9.11 4.99 -12.67
CA ALA A 15 -8.91 3.87 -11.75
C ALA A 15 -8.16 4.32 -10.48
N LEU A 16 -7.08 5.10 -10.62
CA LEU A 16 -6.33 5.67 -9.49
C LEU A 16 -7.21 6.55 -8.60
N LYS A 17 -7.98 7.49 -9.20
CA LYS A 17 -8.97 8.30 -8.46
C LYS A 17 -10.02 7.42 -7.78
N GLY A 18 -10.45 6.36 -8.47
CA GLY A 18 -11.37 5.36 -7.96
C GLY A 18 -10.85 4.66 -6.71
N LEU A 19 -9.52 4.54 -6.54
CA LEU A 19 -8.92 3.95 -5.35
C LEU A 19 -8.95 4.88 -4.13
N HIS A 20 -8.99 6.20 -4.34
CA HIS A 20 -9.00 7.18 -3.25
C HIS A 20 -10.22 7.02 -2.33
N LYS A 21 -11.36 6.57 -2.86
CA LYS A 21 -12.60 6.37 -2.09
C LYS A 21 -12.53 5.23 -1.08
N TYR A 22 -11.52 4.36 -1.20
CA TYR A 22 -11.30 3.26 -0.28
C TYR A 22 -10.39 3.66 0.89
N ASP A 23 -10.08 4.94 1.06
CA ASP A 23 -9.35 5.43 2.24
C ASP A 23 -10.33 5.86 3.35
N PRO A 24 -10.26 5.32 4.58
CA PRO A 24 -9.41 4.21 5.03
C PRO A 24 -9.83 2.84 4.50
N MET A 25 -8.86 1.98 4.20
CA MET A 25 -9.08 0.61 3.72
C MET A 25 -8.89 -0.38 4.88
N GLU A 26 -9.88 -1.24 5.09
CA GLU A 26 -9.74 -2.37 6.02
C GLU A 26 -8.83 -3.45 5.39
N ILE A 27 -7.81 -3.87 6.14
CA ILE A 27 -6.81 -4.87 5.72
C ILE A 27 -6.81 -6.12 6.61
N GLY A 28 -7.81 -6.25 7.49
CA GLY A 28 -8.07 -7.46 8.26
C GLY A 28 -7.10 -7.69 9.44
N SER A 29 -6.86 -8.95 9.78
CA SER A 29 -6.02 -9.34 10.92
C SER A 29 -4.64 -9.82 10.47
N ALA A 30 -3.62 -9.62 11.30
CA ALA A 30 -2.25 -10.06 11.05
C ALA A 30 -1.68 -10.89 12.22
N PHE A 31 -0.53 -11.54 12.00
CA PHE A 31 0.19 -12.36 12.99
C PHE A 31 -0.69 -13.40 13.70
N GLY A 32 -1.46 -14.17 12.93
CA GLY A 32 -2.32 -15.23 13.48
C GLY A 32 -3.47 -14.72 14.34
N GLY A 33 -3.91 -13.46 14.15
CA GLY A 33 -5.04 -12.86 14.87
C GLY A 33 -4.65 -12.05 16.12
N ASN A 34 -3.35 -11.93 16.41
CA ASN A 34 -2.86 -11.10 17.51
C ASN A 34 -2.98 -9.60 17.21
N LEU A 35 -2.93 -9.24 15.92
CA LEU A 35 -3.23 -7.90 15.43
C LEU A 35 -4.57 -7.93 14.71
N GLN A 36 -5.51 -7.10 15.15
CA GLN A 36 -6.91 -7.10 14.71
C GLN A 36 -7.30 -5.73 14.14
N ASP A 37 -8.40 -5.70 13.39
CA ASP A 37 -9.00 -4.50 12.80
C ASP A 37 -7.97 -3.62 12.08
N GLY A 38 -7.15 -4.26 11.24
CA GLY A 38 -6.14 -3.60 10.45
C GLY A 38 -6.75 -2.57 9.53
N VAL A 39 -6.17 -1.37 9.53
CA VAL A 39 -6.58 -0.27 8.66
C VAL A 39 -5.36 0.33 7.99
N LEU A 40 -5.41 0.44 6.66
CA LEU A 40 -4.52 1.24 5.83
C LEU A 40 -5.13 2.62 5.57
N ARG A 41 -4.36 3.67 5.77
CA ARG A 41 -4.69 5.06 5.43
C ARG A 41 -3.65 5.63 4.47
N GLY A 42 -4.06 6.65 3.72
CA GLY A 42 -3.19 7.38 2.79
C GLY A 42 -3.44 7.04 1.32
N LEU A 43 -4.32 6.08 1.01
CA LEU A 43 -4.73 5.77 -0.37
C LEU A 43 -5.33 6.99 -1.08
N SER A 44 -5.91 7.95 -0.35
CA SER A 44 -6.36 9.24 -0.90
C SER A 44 -5.24 10.10 -1.49
N THR A 45 -3.97 9.80 -1.14
CA THR A 45 -2.79 10.51 -1.66
C THR A 45 -2.11 9.77 -2.82
N LEU A 46 -2.64 8.60 -3.21
CA LEU A 46 -2.11 7.78 -4.29
C LEU A 46 -2.04 8.58 -5.59
N ARG A 47 -0.87 8.65 -6.19
CA ARG A 47 -0.64 9.37 -7.44
C ARG A 47 0.37 8.64 -8.31
N ASN A 48 0.41 9.01 -9.58
CA ASN A 48 1.49 8.64 -10.47
C ASN A 48 2.65 9.65 -10.31
N ASP A 49 3.84 9.15 -10.02
CA ASP A 49 5.08 9.91 -9.82
C ASP A 49 6.00 9.90 -11.05
N SER A 50 5.65 9.17 -12.12
CA SER A 50 6.45 9.07 -13.35
C SER A 50 5.65 9.32 -14.63
N ALA A 51 6.36 9.43 -15.76
CA ALA A 51 5.74 9.15 -17.05
C ALA A 51 5.24 7.70 -17.07
N ILE A 52 4.18 7.44 -17.82
CA ILE A 52 3.70 6.08 -18.07
C ILE A 52 4.41 5.59 -19.32
N ASP A 53 5.27 4.60 -19.16
CA ASP A 53 6.00 3.99 -20.25
C ASP A 53 5.16 2.85 -20.82
N VAL A 54 4.95 2.88 -22.14
CA VAL A 54 4.20 1.85 -22.86
C VAL A 54 5.08 1.30 -23.96
N TYR A 55 5.31 -0.01 -23.94
CA TYR A 55 6.08 -0.69 -24.97
C TYR A 55 5.45 -2.03 -25.32
N CYS A 56 5.74 -2.51 -26.52
CA CYS A 56 5.30 -3.82 -26.99
C CYS A 56 6.45 -4.82 -26.86
N ASP A 57 6.16 -5.99 -26.33
CA ASP A 57 7.07 -7.13 -26.27
C ASP A 57 6.33 -8.34 -26.85
N ASP A 58 6.71 -8.75 -28.06
CA ASP A 58 5.98 -9.71 -28.89
C ASP A 58 4.48 -9.35 -29.05
N GLU A 59 3.59 -10.20 -28.53
CA GLU A 59 2.12 -10.04 -28.58
C GLU A 59 1.56 -9.36 -27.32
N LYS A 60 2.43 -8.77 -26.50
CA LYS A 60 2.07 -8.12 -25.23
C LYS A 60 2.29 -6.62 -25.30
N VAL A 61 1.37 -5.88 -24.70
CA VAL A 61 1.55 -4.46 -24.38
C VAL A 61 1.87 -4.35 -22.90
N ILE A 62 3.04 -3.82 -22.58
CA ILE A 62 3.50 -3.62 -21.21
C ILE A 62 3.39 -2.14 -20.87
N VAL A 63 2.78 -1.86 -19.72
CA VAL A 63 2.61 -0.53 -19.15
C VAL A 63 3.38 -0.49 -17.84
N ASN A 64 4.36 0.40 -17.74
CA ASN A 64 5.14 0.62 -16.53
C ASN A 64 4.94 2.06 -16.01
N THR A 65 4.81 2.21 -14.70
CA THR A 65 4.65 3.49 -14.00
C THR A 65 5.11 3.38 -12.54
N LEU A 66 5.66 4.46 -12.01
CA LEU A 66 5.92 4.62 -10.58
C LEU A 66 4.72 5.27 -9.92
N LEU A 67 4.15 4.57 -8.94
CA LEU A 67 3.08 5.07 -8.11
C LEU A 67 3.63 5.49 -6.75
N GLY A 68 3.11 6.60 -6.24
CA GLY A 68 3.50 7.18 -4.96
C GLY A 68 2.31 7.32 -4.00
N LEU A 69 2.54 7.02 -2.74
CA LEU A 69 1.69 7.35 -1.60
C LEU A 69 2.46 8.24 -0.63
N ASN A 70 1.78 9.25 -0.09
CA ASN A 70 2.28 10.05 1.02
C ASN A 70 1.51 9.73 2.31
N ASP A 71 2.18 9.93 3.45
CA ASP A 71 1.57 9.80 4.78
C ASP A 71 0.80 8.48 4.96
N ALA A 72 1.34 7.39 4.39
CA ALA A 72 0.73 6.07 4.46
C ALA A 72 0.80 5.57 5.91
N ILE A 73 -0.33 5.17 6.47
CA ILE A 73 -0.39 4.66 7.85
C ILE A 73 -1.07 3.29 7.83
N VAL A 74 -0.36 2.29 8.32
CA VAL A 74 -0.94 0.99 8.65
C VAL A 74 -1.11 0.93 10.15
N SER A 75 -2.29 0.55 10.63
CA SER A 75 -2.52 0.42 12.06
C SER A 75 -3.38 -0.79 12.42
N TYR A 76 -3.09 -1.38 13.57
CA TYR A 76 -3.81 -2.54 14.11
C TYR A 76 -4.11 -2.35 15.60
N ASN A 77 -5.21 -2.93 16.05
CA ASN A 77 -5.48 -3.16 17.46
C ASN A 77 -4.70 -4.39 17.92
N TRP A 78 -4.15 -4.36 19.13
CA TRP A 78 -3.51 -5.52 19.74
C TRP A 78 -4.06 -5.73 21.14
N LYS A 79 -4.04 -6.98 21.59
CA LYS A 79 -4.46 -7.36 22.96
C LYS A 79 -3.62 -8.54 23.44
N GLN A 80 -3.07 -8.43 24.64
CA GLN A 80 -2.30 -9.49 25.29
C GLN A 80 -2.77 -9.66 26.74
N SER A 81 -2.97 -10.90 27.16
CA SER A 81 -3.25 -11.24 28.55
C SER A 81 -2.09 -12.07 29.11
N PHE A 82 -1.47 -11.61 30.21
CA PHE A 82 -0.46 -12.39 30.95
C PHE A 82 -0.82 -12.45 32.44
N LEU A 83 -0.70 -11.32 33.14
CA LEU A 83 -1.22 -11.12 34.51
C LEU A 83 -2.32 -10.06 34.57
N PHE A 84 -2.21 -9.05 33.70
CA PHE A 84 -3.24 -8.07 33.41
C PHE A 84 -3.57 -8.15 31.91
N THR A 85 -4.73 -7.62 31.53
CA THR A 85 -5.10 -7.47 30.12
C THR A 85 -4.58 -6.13 29.63
N PHE A 86 -3.67 -6.17 28.67
CA PHE A 86 -3.20 -4.99 27.96
C PHE A 86 -3.84 -4.96 26.58
N ALA A 87 -4.27 -3.78 26.17
CA ALA A 87 -4.84 -3.56 24.86
C ALA A 87 -4.50 -2.16 24.40
N GLY A 88 -4.25 -2.01 23.11
CA GLY A 88 -3.96 -0.73 22.52
C GLY A 88 -3.82 -0.83 21.02
N LYS A 89 -3.06 0.11 20.46
CA LYS A 89 -2.89 0.26 19.03
C LYS A 89 -1.41 0.25 18.67
N ILE A 90 -1.06 -0.50 17.63
CA ILE A 90 0.23 -0.39 16.95
C ILE A 90 0.01 0.30 15.61
N TRP A 91 0.94 1.14 15.20
CA TRP A 91 0.90 1.76 13.89
C TRP A 91 2.30 1.97 13.32
N THR A 92 2.37 1.93 12.00
CA THR A 92 3.53 2.31 11.21
C THR A 92 3.09 3.41 10.26
N LYS A 93 3.76 4.55 10.31
CA LYS A 93 3.60 5.65 9.35
C LYS A 93 4.81 5.68 8.43
N ALA A 94 4.61 5.87 7.14
CA ALA A 94 5.65 6.22 6.18
C ALA A 94 5.28 7.54 5.53
N GLU A 95 6.21 8.48 5.46
CA GLU A 95 5.98 9.78 4.84
C GLU A 95 5.88 9.65 3.32
N GLN A 96 6.69 8.76 2.73
CA GLN A 96 6.65 8.45 1.30
C GLN A 96 6.81 6.95 1.07
N VAL A 97 5.93 6.41 0.24
CA VAL A 97 5.98 5.04 -0.29
C VAL A 97 5.93 5.15 -1.81
N GLN A 98 6.83 4.49 -2.52
CA GLN A 98 6.73 4.36 -3.98
C GLN A 98 6.84 2.91 -4.39
N PHE A 99 6.06 2.55 -5.41
CA PHE A 99 6.08 1.23 -6.02
C PHE A 99 6.09 1.34 -7.54
N ASP A 100 6.92 0.51 -8.15
CA ASP A 100 6.91 0.24 -9.57
C ASP A 100 5.74 -0.70 -9.88
N LEU A 101 4.86 -0.27 -10.78
CA LEU A 101 3.70 -1.03 -11.22
C LEU A 101 3.88 -1.38 -12.68
N GLU A 102 3.92 -2.69 -12.96
CA GLU A 102 3.90 -3.23 -14.30
C GLU A 102 2.57 -3.93 -14.56
N VAL A 103 1.90 -3.52 -15.64
CA VAL A 103 0.68 -4.15 -16.14
C VAL A 103 0.97 -4.69 -17.53
N THR A 104 0.68 -5.97 -17.72
CA THR A 104 0.79 -6.62 -19.02
C THR A 104 -0.59 -6.86 -19.58
N LEU A 105 -0.78 -6.46 -20.83
CA LEU A 105 -1.95 -6.74 -21.65
C LEU A 105 -1.55 -7.76 -22.70
N ASP A 106 -2.01 -8.99 -22.55
CA ASP A 106 -1.86 -10.00 -23.60
C ASP A 106 -2.87 -9.70 -24.72
N MET A 107 -2.42 -9.67 -25.97
CA MET A 107 -3.28 -9.41 -27.14
C MET A 107 -3.46 -10.64 -28.03
N ALA A 108 -2.83 -11.77 -27.70
CA ALA A 108 -2.88 -13.00 -28.50
C ALA A 108 -4.27 -13.65 -28.48
N ASP A 109 -4.89 -13.73 -27.30
CA ASP A 109 -6.19 -14.39 -27.06
C ASP A 109 -7.32 -13.40 -26.69
N GLY A 110 -7.09 -12.10 -26.91
CA GLY A 110 -7.96 -11.00 -26.49
C GLY A 110 -7.41 -10.24 -25.28
N ILE A 111 -7.97 -9.06 -24.98
CA ILE A 111 -7.42 -8.14 -23.97
C ILE A 111 -7.58 -8.74 -22.56
N LYS A 112 -6.52 -9.35 -22.04
CA LYS A 112 -6.41 -9.75 -20.64
C LYS A 112 -5.45 -8.81 -19.91
N LEU A 113 -5.97 -8.05 -18.96
CA LEU A 113 -5.20 -7.12 -18.14
C LEU A 113 -4.78 -7.84 -16.86
N ASP A 114 -3.48 -8.10 -16.72
CA ASP A 114 -2.88 -8.68 -15.52
C ASP A 114 -1.86 -7.70 -14.93
N VAL A 115 -1.94 -7.46 -13.61
CA VAL A 115 -0.85 -6.80 -12.88
C VAL A 115 0.25 -7.84 -12.72
N THR A 116 1.34 -7.68 -13.47
CA THR A 116 2.42 -8.67 -13.54
C THR A 116 3.46 -8.45 -12.47
N ASN A 117 3.72 -7.20 -12.10
CA ASN A 117 4.68 -6.87 -11.07
C ASN A 117 4.23 -5.68 -10.23
N THR A 118 4.54 -5.73 -8.94
CA THR A 118 4.43 -4.60 -8.02
C THR A 118 5.63 -4.65 -7.09
N LEU A 119 6.59 -3.74 -7.29
CA LEU A 119 7.82 -3.70 -6.51
C LEU A 119 7.86 -2.45 -5.65
N LEU A 120 8.03 -2.61 -4.33
CA LEU A 120 8.29 -1.48 -3.45
C LEU A 120 9.68 -0.92 -3.75
N THR A 121 9.75 0.28 -4.34
CA THR A 121 11.00 0.93 -4.74
C THR A 121 11.47 1.97 -3.73
N LYS A 122 10.54 2.56 -2.97
CA LYS A 122 10.85 3.58 -1.96
C LYS A 122 10.00 3.43 -0.72
N PHE A 123 10.62 3.54 0.46
CA PHE A 123 9.95 3.54 1.75
C PHE A 123 10.71 4.44 2.73
N GLU A 124 10.26 5.70 2.88
CA GLU A 124 10.96 6.76 3.62
C GLU A 124 10.11 7.36 4.76
N GLY A 125 10.79 7.99 5.72
CA GLY A 125 10.14 8.67 6.84
C GLY A 125 9.38 7.72 7.76
N ILE A 126 9.92 6.52 7.96
CA ILE A 126 9.22 5.46 8.71
C ILE A 126 9.22 5.79 10.19
N THR A 127 8.03 5.89 10.77
CA THR A 127 7.83 6.03 12.21
C THR A 127 6.94 4.91 12.72
N PHE A 128 7.40 4.24 13.76
CA PHE A 128 6.61 3.23 14.48
C PHE A 128 6.05 3.84 15.75
N GLY A 129 4.83 3.46 16.09
CA GLY A 129 4.21 3.85 17.34
C GLY A 129 3.37 2.75 17.93
N PHE A 130 3.24 2.80 19.24
CA PHE A 130 2.58 1.78 20.04
C PHE A 130 1.91 2.43 21.25
N SER A 131 0.70 1.99 21.58
CA SER A 131 -0.04 2.43 22.75
C SER A 131 -0.62 1.23 23.52
N GLY A 132 -1.12 1.47 24.74
CA GLY A 132 -1.78 0.43 25.53
C GLY A 132 -0.89 -0.37 26.49
N LEU A 133 0.35 0.08 26.71
CA LEU A 133 1.30 -0.55 27.64
C LEU A 133 1.00 -0.28 29.14
N GLY A 134 0.05 0.61 29.43
CA GLY A 134 -0.24 1.01 30.81
C GLY A 134 1.02 1.51 31.56
N PRO A 135 1.15 1.26 32.88
CA PRO A 135 2.29 1.68 33.68
C PRO A 135 3.61 0.93 33.37
N LEU A 136 3.62 -0.01 32.43
CA LEU A 136 4.82 -0.75 32.02
C LEU A 136 5.64 -0.05 30.92
N TYR A 137 5.24 1.16 30.48
CA TYR A 137 5.99 2.00 29.54
C TYR A 137 7.50 2.12 29.87
N PRO A 138 7.94 2.20 31.14
CA PRO A 138 9.37 2.28 31.47
C PRO A 138 10.18 1.00 31.21
N LEU A 139 9.56 -0.19 31.21
CA LEU A 139 10.28 -1.47 31.07
C LEU A 139 10.69 -1.77 29.63
N ILE A 140 9.94 -1.27 28.64
CA ILE A 140 10.25 -1.46 27.22
C ILE A 140 11.43 -0.57 26.79
N LYS A 141 11.58 0.62 27.39
CA LYS A 141 12.77 1.47 27.22
C LYS A 141 14.08 0.82 27.70
N ILE A 142 14.01 -0.20 28.56
CA ILE A 142 15.19 -0.90 29.09
C ILE A 142 15.60 -2.07 28.17
N LEU A 143 14.69 -2.54 27.31
CA LEU A 143 14.93 -3.64 26.38
C LEU A 143 15.34 -3.18 24.97
N GLU A 144 15.29 -1.88 24.68
CA GLU A 144 16.02 -1.28 23.56
C GLU A 144 17.53 -1.27 23.90
N ILE A 145 18.19 -2.41 23.67
CA ILE A 145 19.63 -2.52 23.44
C ILE A 145 19.86 -2.52 21.93
#